data_AF-A0A2B4SNS9-F1
#
_entry.id   AF-A0A2B4SNS9-F1
#
_cell.length_a   1.000
_cell.length_b   1.000
_cell.length_c   1.000
_cell.angle_alpha   90.00
_cell.angle_beta   90.00
_cell.angle_gamma   90.00
#
_symmetry.space_group_name_H-M   'P 1'
#
loop_
_entity.id
_entity.type
_entity.pdbx_description
1 polymer ?
#
loop_
_entity_poly.entity_id
_entity_poly.type
_entity_poly.pdbx_seq_one_letter_code
_entity_poly.pdbx_strand_id
1 'polypeptide(L)'
;MFIETREKNHFATTARNTNLHFLKQIPKTHLEQQTKGKSACEDDSFQCGEKGICIPNYKDGSVRCKCDDGYGGKPCDAISCSQLFQDGHNSSGVFTINPDGGKAIQVLCDMKTDGGGWTVLQRRLDGSVDFYLGWESYKKGFGNLNSEFWLGNDYIHRLTVTDDVMLRVDLEDFDGNVTYAEYTTFKVADEADKYRLLIGGYGGTAGDSMIQHK
;
A
#
# COMPACT_ATOMS: atom_id res chain seq x y z
N MET A 1 10.25 -16.10 -10.85
CA MET A 1 10.77 -15.43 -9.62
C MET A 1 9.81 -14.33 -9.23
N PHE A 2 9.39 -14.28 -7.98
CA PHE A 2 8.57 -13.22 -7.41
C PHE A 2 9.29 -12.65 -6.19
N ILE A 3 9.31 -11.33 -6.06
CA ILE A 3 9.78 -10.66 -4.85
C ILE A 3 8.63 -9.80 -4.36
N GLU A 4 8.19 -10.03 -3.14
CA GLU A 4 7.00 -9.41 -2.59
C GLU A 4 7.15 -9.10 -1.11
N THR A 5 6.32 -8.19 -0.63
CA THR A 5 6.47 -7.63 0.70
C THR A 5 5.13 -7.45 1.38
N ARG A 6 5.09 -7.64 2.69
CA ARG A 6 3.88 -7.55 3.50
C ARG A 6 4.21 -7.02 4.88
N GLU A 7 3.31 -6.25 5.46
CA GLU A 7 3.41 -5.82 6.85
C GLU A 7 3.33 -7.04 7.78
N LYS A 8 4.14 -7.07 8.84
CA LYS A 8 3.95 -8.06 9.90
C LYS A 8 2.69 -7.71 10.68
N ASN A 9 1.71 -8.59 10.68
CA ASN A 9 0.49 -8.43 11.48
C ASN A 9 0.84 -8.13 12.95
N HIS A 10 0.63 -6.89 13.39
CA HIS A 10 0.38 -6.61 14.80
C HIS A 10 -1.05 -7.05 15.07
N PHE A 11 -1.23 -8.20 15.72
CA PHE A 11 -2.51 -8.56 16.30
C PHE A 11 -2.89 -7.50 17.35
N ALA A 12 -3.68 -6.51 16.94
CA ALA A 12 -4.44 -5.67 17.84
C ALA A 12 -5.92 -6.00 17.62
N THR A 13 -6.42 -6.88 18.48
CA THR A 13 -7.83 -7.17 18.65
C THR A 13 -8.57 -5.86 18.97
N THR A 14 -9.38 -5.35 18.06
CA THR A 14 -10.48 -4.46 18.47
C THR A 14 -11.77 -4.97 17.85
N ALA A 15 -12.62 -5.47 18.75
CA ALA A 15 -13.94 -5.99 18.47
C ALA A 15 -14.81 -4.94 17.77
N ARG A 16 -15.60 -5.42 16.80
CA ARG A 16 -16.74 -4.71 16.23
C ARG A 16 -17.67 -4.29 17.36
N ASN A 17 -18.06 -3.02 17.39
CA ASN A 17 -19.26 -2.59 18.09
C ASN A 17 -20.17 -1.85 17.10
N THR A 18 -21.14 -2.59 16.57
CA THR A 18 -22.33 -2.07 15.91
C THR A 18 -23.29 -1.51 16.95
N ASN A 19 -23.54 -0.21 16.90
CA ASN A 19 -24.87 0.41 17.01
C ASN A 19 -24.71 1.93 17.17
N LEU A 20 -25.39 2.71 16.32
CA LEU A 20 -26.27 3.76 16.81
C LEU A 20 -27.23 4.21 15.69
N HIS A 21 -28.40 3.58 15.64
CA HIS A 21 -29.62 4.29 15.24
C HIS A 21 -30.02 5.20 16.39
N PHE A 22 -30.02 6.52 16.19
CA PHE A 22 -30.94 7.43 16.89
C PHE A 22 -31.23 8.65 16.01
N LEU A 23 -32.38 8.59 15.33
CA LEU A 23 -33.10 9.78 14.91
C LEU A 23 -33.70 10.43 16.16
N LYS A 24 -33.31 11.67 16.47
CA LYS A 24 -34.11 12.58 17.29
C LYS A 24 -34.22 13.92 16.57
N GLN A 25 -35.46 14.21 16.16
CA GLN A 25 -35.89 15.50 15.64
C GLN A 25 -35.72 16.59 16.71
N ILE A 26 -35.12 17.72 16.33
CA ILE A 26 -35.08 18.95 17.13
C ILE A 26 -35.88 20.02 16.36
N PRO A 27 -36.75 20.82 17.01
CA PRO A 27 -37.59 21.79 16.32
C PRO A 27 -36.78 22.97 15.77
N LYS A 28 -37.15 23.43 14.57
CA LYS A 28 -36.61 24.65 13.96
C LYS A 28 -37.10 25.88 14.73
N THR A 29 -36.16 26.68 15.22
CA THR A 29 -36.41 28.11 15.51
C THR A 29 -35.38 28.95 14.78
N HIS A 30 -35.88 30.08 14.29
CA HIS A 30 -35.34 30.98 13.28
C HIS A 30 -34.44 32.04 13.92
N LEU A 31 -33.42 32.55 13.18
CA LEU A 31 -32.46 33.66 13.43
C LEU A 31 -31.01 33.13 13.31
N GLU A 32 -30.13 33.54 12.39
CA GLU A 32 -30.00 34.73 11.55
C GLU A 32 -29.38 34.38 10.18
N GLN A 33 -29.65 35.22 9.20
CA GLN A 33 -29.07 35.18 7.86
C GLN A 33 -27.58 35.56 7.92
N GLN A 34 -26.70 34.57 7.78
CA GLN A 34 -25.43 34.74 7.09
C GLN A 34 -25.49 33.86 5.85
N THR A 35 -25.25 34.45 4.68
CA THR A 35 -25.10 33.75 3.40
C THR A 35 -23.92 32.78 3.47
N LYS A 36 -24.17 31.60 4.02
CA LYS A 36 -23.21 30.51 4.18
C LYS A 36 -23.06 29.86 2.79
N GLY A 37 -22.05 30.29 2.04
CA GLY A 37 -21.63 29.57 0.83
C GLY A 37 -21.45 28.09 1.16
N LYS A 38 -21.89 27.20 0.27
CA LYS A 38 -21.69 25.76 0.43
C LYS A 38 -20.21 25.48 0.70
N SER A 39 -19.92 24.58 1.62
CA SER A 39 -18.56 24.16 1.90
C SER A 39 -18.04 23.26 0.77
N ALA A 40 -16.72 23.21 0.59
CA ALA A 40 -16.09 22.36 -0.41
C ALA A 40 -16.37 20.85 -0.22
N CYS A 41 -16.80 20.42 0.97
CA CYS A 41 -17.24 19.05 1.23
C CYS A 41 -18.69 18.78 0.81
N GLU A 42 -19.51 19.82 0.64
CA GLU A 42 -20.92 19.73 0.25
C GLU A 42 -21.14 19.83 -1.27
N ASP A 43 -20.15 20.37 -2.00
CA ASP A 43 -20.18 20.44 -3.47
C ASP A 43 -19.61 19.17 -4.14
N ASP A 44 -18.80 18.38 -3.43
CA ASP A 44 -18.05 17.27 -4.03
C ASP A 44 -17.80 16.13 -3.01
N SER A 45 -18.86 15.40 -2.64
CA SER A 45 -18.85 14.45 -1.52
C SER A 45 -17.90 13.25 -1.65
N PHE A 46 -17.23 13.08 -2.81
CA PHE A 46 -16.31 11.97 -3.08
C PHE A 46 -14.83 12.31 -2.89
N GLN A 47 -14.49 13.52 -2.42
CA GLN A 47 -13.09 13.95 -2.28
C GLN A 47 -12.23 13.14 -1.30
N CYS A 48 -12.82 12.42 -0.36
CA CYS A 48 -12.13 11.67 0.69
C CYS A 48 -12.46 10.17 0.70
N GLY A 49 -13.12 9.67 -0.35
CA GLY A 49 -13.45 8.25 -0.50
C GLY A 49 -14.43 7.74 0.56
N GLU A 50 -14.71 6.44 0.53
CA GLU A 50 -15.61 5.80 1.51
C GLU A 50 -14.96 5.60 2.89
N LYS A 51 -13.63 5.72 2.95
CA LYS A 51 -12.79 5.42 4.12
C LYS A 51 -12.23 6.69 4.76
N GLY A 52 -12.93 7.79 4.57
CA GLY A 52 -12.50 9.09 5.04
C GLY A 52 -13.65 10.08 5.28
N ILE A 53 -13.44 10.97 6.25
CA ILE A 53 -14.32 12.09 6.55
C ILE A 53 -13.73 13.35 5.89
N CYS A 54 -14.55 14.03 5.10
CA CYS A 54 -14.22 15.33 4.51
C CYS A 54 -14.33 16.45 5.55
N ILE A 55 -13.25 17.21 5.75
CA ILE A 55 -13.19 18.34 6.67
C ILE A 55 -12.91 19.62 5.87
N PRO A 56 -13.88 20.53 5.75
CA PRO A 56 -13.69 21.78 5.02
C PRO A 56 -13.02 22.84 5.90
N ASN A 57 -12.18 23.67 5.27
CA ASN A 57 -11.68 24.90 5.86
C ASN A 57 -12.50 26.08 5.34
N TYR A 58 -13.31 26.67 6.21
CA TYR A 58 -14.21 27.78 5.85
C TYR A 58 -13.50 29.11 5.60
N LYS A 59 -12.19 29.22 5.87
CA LYS A 59 -11.42 30.47 5.65
C LYS A 59 -10.88 30.59 4.23
N ASP A 60 -10.38 29.48 3.68
CA ASP A 60 -9.72 29.45 2.38
C ASP A 60 -10.39 28.49 1.38
N GLY A 61 -11.43 27.76 1.79
CA GLY A 61 -12.14 26.79 0.96
C GLY A 61 -11.40 25.47 0.75
N SER A 62 -10.25 25.26 1.40
CA SER A 62 -9.47 24.01 1.27
C SER A 62 -10.15 22.84 1.99
N VAL A 63 -9.77 21.62 1.60
CA VAL A 63 -10.33 20.38 2.15
C VAL A 63 -9.22 19.49 2.68
N ARG A 64 -9.44 18.94 3.88
CA ARG A 64 -8.62 17.89 4.47
C ARG A 64 -9.44 16.61 4.60
N CYS A 65 -8.84 15.48 4.25
CA CYS A 65 -9.40 14.17 4.56
C CYS A 65 -8.86 13.66 5.88
N LYS A 66 -9.75 13.18 6.74
CA LYS A 66 -9.40 12.36 7.90
C LYS A 66 -9.73 10.91 7.54
N CYS A 67 -8.70 10.12 7.24
CA CYS A 67 -8.85 8.72 6.85
C CYS A 67 -9.00 7.80 8.05
N ASP A 68 -9.65 6.66 7.84
CA ASP A 68 -9.68 5.55 8.80
C ASP A 68 -8.29 4.90 8.93
N ASP A 69 -8.10 4.11 9.98
CA ASP A 69 -6.84 3.36 10.19
C ASP A 69 -6.59 2.42 8.99
N GLY A 70 -5.35 2.40 8.48
CA GLY A 70 -4.99 1.67 7.27
C GLY A 70 -5.24 2.44 5.97
N TYR A 71 -5.67 3.70 6.03
CA TYR A 71 -5.94 4.52 4.85
C TYR A 71 -5.19 5.85 4.87
N GLY A 72 -4.77 6.31 3.68
CA GLY A 72 -3.87 7.44 3.52
C GLY A 72 -4.16 8.35 2.33
N GLY A 73 -3.77 9.61 2.48
CA GLY A 73 -3.81 10.61 1.41
C GLY A 73 -5.23 11.07 1.04
N LYS A 74 -5.39 11.53 -0.20
CA LYS A 74 -6.65 12.01 -0.77
C LYS A 74 -6.90 11.24 -2.06
N PRO A 75 -7.92 10.35 -2.14
CA PRO A 75 -9.13 10.32 -1.31
C PRO A 75 -9.16 9.19 -0.25
N CYS A 76 -8.14 9.04 0.59
CA CYS A 76 -8.04 7.92 1.56
C CYS A 76 -8.00 6.54 0.88
N ASP A 77 -6.94 6.29 0.11
CA ASP A 77 -6.65 4.96 -0.45
C ASP A 77 -6.04 4.06 0.62
N ALA A 78 -6.20 2.74 0.49
CA ALA A 78 -5.56 1.78 1.39
C ALA A 78 -4.04 1.97 1.39
N ILE A 79 -3.37 1.82 2.54
CA ILE A 79 -1.92 2.02 2.62
C ILE A 79 -1.13 0.84 2.05
N SER A 80 -1.72 -0.36 2.00
CA SER A 80 -1.04 -1.59 1.57
C SER A 80 -1.99 -2.64 0.99
N CYS A 81 -1.42 -3.64 0.31
CA CYS A 81 -2.18 -4.83 -0.11
C CYS A 81 -2.69 -5.65 1.07
N SER A 82 -2.00 -5.60 2.21
CA SER A 82 -2.46 -6.23 3.47
C SER A 82 -3.76 -5.61 3.94
N GLN A 83 -3.86 -4.28 3.94
CA GLN A 83 -5.11 -3.58 4.27
C GLN A 83 -6.24 -3.98 3.32
N LEU A 84 -5.99 -3.96 2.00
CA LEU A 84 -6.99 -4.38 1.00
C LEU A 84 -7.46 -5.83 1.23
N PHE A 85 -6.55 -6.73 1.56
CA PHE A 85 -6.90 -8.11 1.88
C PHE A 85 -7.80 -8.21 3.11
N GLN A 86 -7.51 -7.45 4.18
CA GLN A 86 -8.35 -7.38 5.38
C GLN A 86 -9.74 -6.78 5.11
N ASP A 87 -9.84 -5.85 4.15
CA ASP A 87 -11.12 -5.31 3.67
C ASP A 87 -11.92 -6.31 2.80
N GLY A 88 -11.38 -7.50 2.54
CA GLY A 88 -12.06 -8.59 1.83
C GLY A 88 -11.73 -8.68 0.34
N HIS A 89 -10.74 -7.91 -0.15
CA HIS A 89 -10.24 -8.07 -1.51
C HIS A 89 -9.41 -9.35 -1.62
N ASN A 90 -10.07 -10.45 -2.00
CA ASN A 90 -9.48 -11.80 -2.00
C ASN A 90 -8.97 -12.28 -3.36
N SER A 91 -8.96 -11.42 -4.38
CA SER A 91 -8.48 -11.75 -5.73
C SER A 91 -7.22 -10.96 -6.03
N SER A 92 -6.16 -11.66 -6.45
CA SER A 92 -4.91 -11.02 -6.88
C SER A 92 -5.17 -10.13 -8.09
N GLY A 93 -4.50 -8.98 -8.16
CA GLY A 93 -4.75 -8.00 -9.20
C GLY A 93 -4.02 -6.69 -8.95
N VAL A 94 -4.17 -5.75 -9.87
CA VAL A 94 -3.58 -4.40 -9.74
C VAL A 94 -4.52 -3.52 -8.92
N PHE A 95 -3.99 -2.93 -7.85
CA PHE A 95 -4.69 -2.01 -6.97
C PHE A 95 -3.92 -0.70 -6.82
N THR A 96 -4.64 0.34 -6.39
CA THR A 96 -4.04 1.61 -5.99
C THR A 96 -3.89 1.61 -4.46
N ILE A 97 -2.70 1.98 -3.97
CA ILE A 97 -2.41 2.16 -2.55
C ILE A 97 -1.71 3.50 -2.29
N ASN A 98 -1.76 4.01 -1.06
CA ASN A 98 -1.08 5.23 -0.67
C ASN A 98 -0.36 5.08 0.68
N PRO A 99 0.86 4.52 0.70
CA PRO A 99 1.51 4.08 1.94
C PRO A 99 1.87 5.22 2.91
N ASP A 100 2.14 6.41 2.39
CA ASP A 100 2.67 7.55 3.15
C ASP A 100 1.79 8.82 3.06
N GLY A 101 0.61 8.69 2.46
CA GLY A 101 -0.28 9.83 2.19
C GLY A 101 0.19 10.79 1.10
N GLY A 102 1.30 10.47 0.42
CA GLY A 102 1.82 11.19 -0.73
C GLY A 102 1.07 10.84 -2.01
N LYS A 103 1.82 10.62 -3.10
CA LYS A 103 1.24 10.23 -4.40
C LYS A 103 0.88 8.75 -4.37
N ALA A 104 -0.40 8.43 -4.60
CA ALA A 104 -0.85 7.04 -4.72
C ALA A 104 -0.06 6.27 -5.81
N ILE A 105 0.13 4.98 -5.58
CA ILE A 105 0.92 4.07 -6.41
C ILE A 105 0.06 2.89 -6.86
N GLN A 106 0.24 2.46 -8.10
CA GLN A 106 -0.35 1.21 -8.58
C GLN A 106 0.60 0.05 -8.28
N VAL A 107 0.07 -1.02 -7.70
CA VAL A 107 0.83 -2.21 -7.32
C VAL A 107 0.07 -3.47 -7.69
N LEU A 108 0.81 -4.54 -7.97
CA LEU A 108 0.22 -5.88 -8.03
C LEU A 108 0.11 -6.42 -6.61
N CYS A 109 -1.11 -6.76 -6.19
CA CYS A 109 -1.35 -7.45 -4.93
C CYS A 109 -1.52 -8.95 -5.18
N ASP A 110 -0.75 -9.78 -4.46
CA ASP A 110 -1.00 -11.21 -4.34
C ASP A 110 -1.86 -11.48 -3.10
N MET A 111 -3.11 -11.88 -3.35
CA MET A 111 -4.12 -12.17 -2.33
C MET A 111 -4.26 -13.67 -2.05
N LYS A 112 -3.37 -14.51 -2.57
CA LYS A 112 -3.46 -15.97 -2.52
C LYS A 112 -2.27 -16.64 -1.86
N THR A 113 -1.05 -16.23 -2.21
CA THR A 113 0.18 -16.88 -1.74
C THR A 113 0.37 -16.65 -0.24
N ASP A 114 0.69 -17.69 0.51
CA ASP A 114 1.00 -17.65 1.95
C ASP A 114 0.06 -16.74 2.79
N GLY A 115 -1.25 -16.94 2.63
CA GLY A 115 -2.27 -16.17 3.37
C GLY A 115 -2.59 -14.79 2.79
N GLY A 116 -1.98 -14.39 1.67
CA GLY A 116 -2.33 -13.21 0.89
C GLY A 116 -1.90 -11.88 1.52
N GLY A 117 -2.30 -10.78 0.86
CA GLY A 117 -2.02 -9.41 1.29
C GLY A 117 -0.62 -8.93 0.92
N TRP A 118 0.03 -9.58 -0.04
CA TRP A 118 1.39 -9.23 -0.45
C TRP A 118 1.39 -8.17 -1.54
N THR A 119 2.31 -7.22 -1.43
CA THR A 119 2.63 -6.25 -2.48
C THR A 119 3.82 -6.75 -3.27
N VAL A 120 3.62 -7.06 -4.56
CA VAL A 120 4.69 -7.57 -5.43
C VAL A 120 5.59 -6.42 -5.89
N LEU A 121 6.88 -6.53 -5.60
CA LEU A 121 7.91 -5.54 -5.94
C LEU A 121 8.58 -5.85 -7.29
N GLN A 122 8.73 -7.14 -7.60
CA GLN A 122 9.37 -7.61 -8.82
C GLN A 122 8.75 -8.94 -9.26
N ARG A 123 8.64 -9.13 -10.58
CA ARG A 123 8.21 -10.41 -11.15
C ARG A 123 8.95 -10.76 -12.43
N ARG A 124 9.46 -11.99 -12.52
CA ARG A 124 10.02 -12.64 -13.72
C ARG A 124 9.22 -13.89 -14.08
N LEU A 125 8.86 -14.01 -15.36
CA LEU A 125 8.01 -15.06 -15.92
C LEU A 125 8.61 -15.64 -17.20
N ASP A 126 8.83 -14.82 -18.21
CA ASP A 126 9.07 -15.26 -19.60
C ASP A 126 10.22 -14.52 -20.30
N GLY A 127 10.85 -13.53 -19.65
CA GLY A 127 11.90 -12.72 -20.23
C GLY A 127 11.40 -11.69 -21.27
N SER A 128 10.11 -11.37 -21.29
CA SER A 128 9.52 -10.37 -22.18
C SER A 128 9.98 -8.93 -21.89
N VAL A 129 10.52 -8.66 -20.70
CA VAL A 129 11.00 -7.34 -20.30
C VAL A 129 12.51 -7.38 -20.06
N ASP A 130 13.23 -6.39 -20.61
CA ASP A 130 14.65 -6.21 -20.35
C ASP A 130 14.86 -5.63 -18.93
N PHE A 131 15.73 -6.28 -18.17
CA PHE A 131 16.14 -5.84 -16.83
C PHE A 131 17.56 -5.24 -16.83
N TYR A 132 18.27 -5.23 -17.97
CA TYR A 132 19.57 -4.58 -18.09
C TYR A 132 19.41 -3.08 -18.38
N LEU A 133 18.88 -2.35 -17.39
CA LEU A 133 18.52 -0.94 -17.50
C LEU A 133 19.36 -0.04 -16.58
N GLY A 134 19.35 1.26 -16.86
CA GLY A 134 20.07 2.26 -16.09
C GLY A 134 19.39 2.67 -14.78
N TRP A 135 20.09 3.48 -13.98
CA TRP A 135 19.66 3.96 -12.65
C TRP A 135 18.25 4.55 -12.65
N GLU A 136 17.95 5.44 -13.59
CA GLU A 136 16.66 6.12 -13.69
C GLU A 136 15.48 5.15 -13.87
N SER A 137 15.68 4.05 -14.61
CA SER A 137 14.66 3.01 -14.78
C SER A 137 14.41 2.27 -13.47
N TYR A 138 15.46 1.87 -12.76
CA TYR A 138 15.33 1.21 -11.46
C TYR A 138 14.73 2.12 -10.40
N LYS A 139 15.04 3.41 -10.43
CA LYS A 139 14.42 4.42 -9.56
C LYS A 139 12.91 4.51 -9.76
N LYS A 140 12.46 4.67 -11.01
CA LYS A 140 11.05 4.96 -11.36
C LYS A 140 10.18 3.72 -11.55
N GLY A 141 10.78 2.57 -11.78
CA GLY A 141 10.10 1.34 -12.17
C GLY A 141 9.97 1.18 -13.68
N PHE A 142 9.76 -0.07 -14.12
CA PHE A 142 9.61 -0.44 -15.52
C PHE A 142 8.86 -1.78 -15.68
N GLY A 143 8.41 -2.07 -16.90
CA GLY A 143 7.65 -3.26 -17.23
C GLY A 143 6.13 -3.06 -17.09
N ASN A 144 5.40 -4.15 -16.88
CA ASN A 144 3.94 -4.13 -16.76
C ASN A 144 3.51 -4.97 -15.55
N LEU A 145 2.69 -4.39 -14.66
CA LEU A 145 2.18 -5.07 -13.47
C LEU A 145 1.39 -6.36 -13.79
N ASN A 146 0.90 -6.51 -15.02
CA ASN A 146 0.24 -7.72 -15.50
C ASN A 146 1.20 -8.75 -16.16
N SER A 147 2.48 -8.43 -16.37
CA SER A 147 3.54 -9.37 -16.80
C SER A 147 4.83 -9.19 -15.96
N GLU A 148 6.00 -9.05 -16.57
CA GLU A 148 7.26 -8.80 -15.86
C GLU A 148 7.43 -7.30 -15.53
N PHE A 149 7.95 -7.00 -14.34
CA PHE A 149 8.19 -5.63 -13.93
C PHE A 149 9.18 -5.51 -12.76
N TRP A 150 9.69 -4.30 -12.58
CA TRP A 150 10.30 -3.79 -11.36
C TRP A 150 9.49 -2.60 -10.89
N LEU A 151 9.02 -2.63 -9.63
CA LEU A 151 8.11 -1.60 -9.12
C LEU A 151 8.76 -0.21 -9.15
N GLY A 152 10.03 -0.11 -8.76
CA GLY A 152 10.76 1.16 -8.68
C GLY A 152 11.28 1.42 -7.27
N ASN A 153 12.55 1.80 -7.15
CA ASN A 153 13.22 1.97 -5.85
C ASN A 153 12.59 3.09 -5.02
N ASP A 154 12.11 4.16 -5.65
CA ASP A 154 11.39 5.24 -4.95
C ASP A 154 10.12 4.70 -4.27
N TYR A 155 9.40 3.79 -4.92
CA TYR A 155 8.19 3.19 -4.36
C TYR A 155 8.50 2.12 -3.33
N ILE A 156 9.53 1.30 -3.54
CA ILE A 156 9.98 0.29 -2.57
C ILE A 156 10.47 0.95 -1.28
N HIS A 157 11.20 2.08 -1.37
CA HIS A 157 11.57 2.88 -0.21
C HIS A 157 10.33 3.33 0.57
N ARG A 158 9.35 3.94 -0.11
CA ARG A 158 8.10 4.41 0.51
C ARG A 158 7.33 3.29 1.21
N LEU A 159 7.31 2.09 0.63
CA LEU A 159 6.65 0.91 1.20
C LEU A 159 7.33 0.35 2.45
N THR A 160 8.63 0.62 2.65
CA THR A 160 9.43 -0.06 3.68
C THR A 160 9.93 0.86 4.79
N VAL A 161 9.60 2.16 4.74
CA VAL A 161 10.08 3.15 5.70
C VAL A 161 9.24 3.18 6.99
N THR A 162 7.91 3.03 6.89
CA THR A 162 6.97 3.26 7.98
C THR A 162 6.72 2.03 8.86
N ASP A 163 6.80 0.83 8.30
CA ASP A 163 6.32 -0.38 8.97
C ASP A 163 7.38 -1.48 9.09
N ASP A 164 7.12 -2.41 10.01
CA ASP A 164 7.86 -3.67 10.11
C ASP A 164 7.40 -4.58 8.97
N VAL A 165 8.03 -4.40 7.82
CA VAL A 165 7.74 -5.13 6.61
C VAL A 165 8.63 -6.39 6.51
N MET A 166 8.02 -7.50 6.09
CA MET A 166 8.73 -8.72 5.73
C MET A 166 8.84 -8.84 4.20
N LEU A 167 9.92 -9.46 3.74
CA LEU A 167 10.15 -9.80 2.33
C LEU A 167 9.94 -11.29 2.14
N ARG A 168 9.32 -11.67 1.03
CA ARG A 168 9.25 -13.03 0.52
C ARG A 168 9.79 -13.06 -0.91
N VAL A 169 10.57 -14.10 -1.21
CA VAL A 169 11.11 -14.38 -2.54
C VAL A 169 10.71 -15.79 -2.93
N ASP A 170 9.91 -15.93 -3.97
CA ASP A 170 9.54 -17.22 -4.56
C ASP A 170 10.34 -17.49 -5.83
N LEU A 171 10.92 -18.68 -5.90
CA LEU A 171 11.77 -19.16 -6.99
C LEU A 171 11.20 -20.45 -7.54
N GLU A 172 11.07 -20.52 -8.86
CA GLU A 172 10.66 -21.71 -9.59
C GLU A 172 11.77 -22.05 -10.58
N ASP A 173 12.21 -23.31 -10.59
CA ASP A 173 13.19 -23.80 -11.56
C ASP A 173 12.51 -24.30 -12.86
N PHE A 174 13.31 -24.72 -13.83
CA PHE A 174 12.79 -25.19 -15.13
C PHE A 174 12.03 -26.53 -15.05
N ASP A 175 12.17 -27.26 -13.95
CA ASP A 175 11.46 -28.51 -13.69
C ASP A 175 10.15 -28.26 -12.90
N GLY A 176 9.85 -26.99 -12.58
CA GLY A 176 8.66 -26.57 -11.84
C GLY A 176 8.78 -26.69 -10.32
N ASN A 177 9.99 -26.92 -9.78
CA ASN A 177 10.18 -26.99 -8.34
C ASN A 177 10.17 -25.57 -7.75
N VAL A 178 9.32 -25.35 -6.75
CA VAL A 178 9.19 -24.07 -6.08
C VAL A 178 9.92 -24.08 -4.73
N THR A 179 10.75 -23.08 -4.50
CA THR A 179 11.40 -22.79 -3.21
C THR A 179 11.17 -21.34 -2.83
N TYR A 180 11.31 -21.03 -1.54
CA TYR A 180 11.12 -19.66 -1.06
C TYR A 180 12.17 -19.23 -0.04
N ALA A 181 12.37 -17.92 0.07
CA ALA A 181 13.13 -17.28 1.13
C ALA A 181 12.30 -16.13 1.72
N GLU A 182 12.24 -16.05 3.03
CA GLU A 182 11.58 -15.00 3.79
C GLU A 182 12.58 -14.26 4.67
N TYR A 183 12.39 -12.96 4.81
CA TYR A 183 13.20 -12.10 5.65
C TYR A 183 12.28 -11.27 6.51
N THR A 184 12.40 -11.43 7.82
CA THR A 184 11.60 -10.66 8.78
C THR A 184 12.05 -9.20 8.87
N THR A 185 13.21 -8.81 8.34
CA THR A 185 13.57 -7.39 8.23
C THR A 185 13.85 -7.08 6.77
N PHE A 186 13.16 -6.09 6.22
CA PHE A 186 13.40 -5.58 4.88
C PHE A 186 13.14 -4.08 4.83
N LYS A 187 14.19 -3.30 4.57
CA LYS A 187 14.09 -1.87 4.30
C LYS A 187 15.00 -1.47 3.16
N VAL A 188 14.52 -0.52 2.37
CA VAL A 188 15.31 0.13 1.32
C VAL A 188 15.43 1.60 1.70
N ALA A 189 16.66 2.11 1.79
CA ALA A 189 16.92 3.51 2.10
C ALA A 189 16.48 4.44 0.95
N ASP A 190 16.59 5.75 1.15
CA ASP A 190 16.27 6.72 0.09
C ASP A 190 17.37 6.78 -0.98
N GLU A 191 17.15 7.62 -2.00
CA GLU A 191 18.12 7.82 -3.08
C GLU A 191 19.46 8.40 -2.59
N ALA A 192 19.45 9.23 -1.54
CA ALA A 192 20.67 9.85 -1.01
C ALA A 192 21.61 8.81 -0.39
N ASP A 193 21.05 7.77 0.24
CA ASP A 193 21.75 6.57 0.68
C ASP A 193 21.71 5.44 -0.37
N LYS A 194 21.54 5.81 -1.65
CA LYS A 194 21.64 4.92 -2.82
C LYS A 194 20.76 3.67 -2.74
N TYR A 195 19.59 3.79 -2.11
CA TYR A 195 18.66 2.68 -1.89
C TYR A 195 19.30 1.48 -1.17
N ARG A 196 20.22 1.75 -0.23
CA ARG A 196 20.89 0.71 0.56
C ARG A 196 19.89 -0.24 1.21
N LEU A 197 20.15 -1.54 1.05
CA LEU A 197 19.32 -2.61 1.59
C LEU A 197 19.65 -2.85 3.07
N LEU A 198 18.61 -2.95 3.89
CA LEU A 198 18.69 -3.54 5.22
C LEU A 198 17.82 -4.80 5.20
N ILE A 199 18.46 -5.96 5.34
CA ILE A 199 17.77 -7.25 5.29
C ILE A 199 18.21 -8.18 6.42
N GLY A 200 17.29 -8.98 6.98
CA GLY A 200 17.60 -9.83 8.12
C GLY A 200 16.51 -10.82 8.52
N GLY A 201 16.86 -11.71 9.46
CA GLY A 201 15.98 -12.74 10.02
C GLY A 201 15.42 -13.67 8.95
N TYR A 202 16.35 -14.30 8.22
CA TYR A 202 16.08 -15.26 7.16
C TYR A 202 15.34 -16.51 7.66
N GLY A 203 14.43 -17.03 6.83
CA GLY A 203 13.87 -18.37 6.90
C GLY A 203 13.44 -18.85 5.50
N GLY A 204 13.20 -20.14 5.32
CA GLY A 204 12.70 -20.70 4.05
C GLY A 204 13.52 -21.89 3.55
N THR A 205 13.25 -22.30 2.31
CA THR A 205 13.80 -23.51 1.68
C THR A 205 14.84 -23.23 0.59
N ALA A 206 14.95 -21.99 0.11
CA ALA A 206 15.83 -21.62 -1.01
C ALA A 206 17.31 -21.39 -0.63
N GLY A 207 17.67 -21.45 0.66
CA GLY A 207 18.96 -20.95 1.17
C GLY A 207 19.01 -19.41 1.29
N ASP A 208 19.96 -18.89 2.09
CA ASP A 208 20.14 -17.43 2.29
C ASP A 208 21.26 -16.89 1.39
N SER A 209 20.89 -16.53 0.16
CA SER A 209 21.79 -15.89 -0.81
C SER A 209 21.85 -14.37 -0.67
N MET A 210 20.98 -13.75 0.15
CA MET A 210 20.94 -12.29 0.32
C MET A 210 21.89 -11.80 1.43
N ILE A 211 22.43 -12.72 2.24
CA ILE A 211 23.32 -12.36 3.35
C ILE A 211 24.56 -11.55 2.94
N GLN A 212 25.04 -11.72 1.70
CA GLN A 212 26.19 -10.99 1.15
C GLN A 212 25.85 -9.57 0.66
N HIS A 213 24.57 -9.20 0.67
CA HIS A 213 24.04 -7.93 0.17
C HIS A 213 23.50 -7.02 1.27
N LYS A 214 23.78 -7.33 2.54
CA LYS A 214 23.45 -6.52 3.72
C LYS A 214 24.32 -5.27 3.84
#